data_AF-A0A957U826-F1
#
_entry.id   AF-A0A957U826-F1
#
_cell.length_a   1.000
_cell.length_b   1.000
_cell.length_c   1.000
_cell.angle_alpha   90.00
_cell.angle_beta   90.00
_cell.angle_gamma   90.00
#
_symmetry.space_group_name_H-M   'P 1'
#
loop_
_entity.id
_entity.type
_entity.pdbx_description
1 polymer ?
#
loop_
_entity_poly.entity_id
_entity_poly.type
_entity_poly.pdbx_seq_one_letter_code
_entity_poly.pdbx_strand_id
1 'polypeptide(L)'
;MNESTDTVTTYRPVERYAFLGGAGLLAALFCGWALWRTFDWITLIFLFGCLFAAASFGVQLLGRVEVDATGLRLETPLGARRVEFRQLDSATEAGRLLRVVVVTYHPLLENGLLDLDDLRSVTLPAVNQQYELLELLQQHAPQPAQPLSRE
;
A
#
# COMPACT_ATOMS: atom_id res chain seq x y z
N MET A 1 1.44 -0.40 -37.97
CA MET A 1 2.42 -0.22 -36.89
C MET A 1 1.61 0.26 -35.69
N ASN A 2 1.14 -0.67 -34.86
CA ASN A 2 0.25 -0.34 -33.73
C ASN A 2 1.12 0.17 -32.58
N GLU A 3 1.04 1.46 -32.31
CA GLU A 3 1.32 1.99 -30.98
C GLU A 3 0.27 1.42 -30.03
N SER A 4 0.57 0.26 -29.44
CA SER A 4 -0.03 -0.14 -28.18
C SER A 4 0.42 0.90 -27.16
N THR A 5 -0.40 1.93 -26.97
CA THR A 5 -0.25 2.83 -25.83
C THR A 5 -0.43 1.95 -24.58
N ASP A 6 0.68 1.40 -24.08
CA ASP A 6 0.76 0.80 -22.75
C ASP A 6 0.46 1.96 -21.77
N THR A 7 -0.81 2.18 -21.49
CA THR A 7 -1.30 3.17 -20.53
C THR A 7 -0.92 2.69 -19.14
N VAL A 8 0.36 2.87 -18.79
CA VAL A 8 0.85 2.68 -17.43
C VAL A 8 0.19 3.74 -16.57
N THR A 9 -0.86 3.34 -15.84
CA THR A 9 -1.58 4.23 -14.95
C THR A 9 -0.85 4.24 -13.62
N THR A 10 -0.18 5.35 -13.32
CA THR A 10 0.56 5.52 -12.07
C THR A 10 -0.35 6.15 -11.02
N TYR A 11 -0.67 5.40 -9.97
CA TYR A 11 -1.48 5.89 -8.86
C TYR A 11 -0.59 6.45 -7.75
N ARG A 12 -0.81 7.72 -7.39
CA ARG A 12 -0.08 8.39 -6.32
C ARG A 12 -0.76 8.19 -4.96
N PRO A 13 0.03 8.03 -3.89
CA PRO A 13 -0.50 7.86 -2.54
C PRO A 13 -1.24 9.11 -2.05
N VAL A 14 -2.21 8.90 -1.15
CA VAL A 14 -3.09 9.96 -0.63
C VAL A 14 -2.32 10.98 0.19
N GLU A 15 -2.64 12.27 0.00
CA GLU A 15 -2.01 13.40 0.71
C GLU A 15 -2.14 13.33 2.24
N ARG A 16 -3.11 12.58 2.75
CA ARG A 16 -3.31 12.34 4.20
C ARG A 16 -2.09 11.72 4.87
N TYR A 17 -1.32 10.88 4.16
CA TYR A 17 -0.06 10.35 4.70
C TYR A 17 0.99 11.45 4.87
N ALA A 18 1.02 12.45 3.97
CA ALA A 18 1.91 13.59 4.10
C ALA A 18 1.52 14.48 5.29
N PHE A 19 0.21 14.66 5.53
CA PHE A 19 -0.26 15.40 6.69
C PHE A 19 0.08 14.70 8.01
N LEU A 20 -0.19 13.39 8.13
CA LEU A 20 0.14 12.62 9.33
C LEU A 20 1.66 12.53 9.56
N GLY A 21 2.43 12.27 8.51
CA GLY A 21 3.90 12.24 8.58
C GLY A 21 4.48 13.60 8.96
N GLY A 22 3.95 14.69 8.39
CA GLY A 22 4.35 16.06 8.71
C GLY A 22 4.03 16.45 10.15
N ALA A 23 2.84 16.11 10.65
CA ALA A 23 2.47 16.32 12.04
C ALA A 23 3.39 15.54 13.00
N GLY A 24 3.75 14.30 12.66
CA GLY A 24 4.70 13.49 13.42
C GLY A 24 6.11 14.10 13.45
N LEU A 25 6.59 14.64 12.31
CA LEU A 25 7.87 15.35 12.25
C LEU A 25 7.88 16.64 13.06
N LEU A 26 6.80 17.43 13.01
CA LEU A 26 6.67 18.63 13.83
C LEU A 26 6.67 18.30 15.33
N ALA A 27 5.96 17.24 15.73
CA ALA A 27 5.99 16.75 17.10
C ALA A 27 7.41 16.30 17.51
N ALA A 28 8.12 15.57 16.64
CA ALA A 28 9.50 15.15 16.89
C ALA A 28 10.44 16.36 17.03
N LEU A 29 10.29 17.40 16.19
CA LEU A 29 11.06 18.64 16.32
C LEU A 29 10.79 19.35 17.65
N PHE A 30 9.52 19.40 18.07
CA PHE A 30 9.15 20.01 19.35
C PHE A 30 9.71 19.24 20.54
N CYS A 31 9.65 17.91 20.51
CA CYS A 31 10.26 17.04 21.54
C CYS A 31 11.79 17.16 21.55
N GLY A 32 12.44 17.21 20.39
CA GLY A 32 13.88 17.41 20.28
C GLY A 32 14.31 18.76 20.85
N TRP A 33 13.55 19.82 20.56
CA TRP A 33 13.78 21.14 21.14
C TRP A 33 13.55 21.17 22.66
N ALA A 34 12.51 20.49 23.15
CA ALA A 34 12.24 20.37 24.58
C ALA A 34 13.36 19.63 25.32
N LEU A 35 13.84 18.50 24.76
CA LEU A 35 14.99 17.73 25.25
C LEU A 35 16.27 18.55 25.31
N TRP A 36 16.48 19.42 24.32
CA TRP A 36 17.64 20.32 24.29
C TRP A 36 17.60 21.31 25.46
N ARG A 37 16.41 21.82 25.82
CA ARG A 37 16.27 22.76 26.94
C ARG A 37 16.33 22.06 28.31
N THR A 38 15.66 20.92 28.43
CA THR A 38 15.61 20.15 29.67
C THR A 38 15.58 18.67 29.31
N PHE A 39 16.66 17.96 29.64
CA PHE A 39 16.73 16.53 29.34
C PHE A 39 15.73 15.74 30.19
N ASP A 40 14.87 14.97 29.53
CA ASP A 40 13.82 14.18 30.16
C ASP A 40 13.66 12.84 29.40
N TRP A 41 13.74 11.73 30.13
CA TRP A 41 13.70 10.38 29.56
C TRP A 41 12.36 10.04 28.90
N ILE A 42 11.24 10.56 29.42
CA ILE A 42 9.90 10.32 28.86
C ILE A 42 9.81 10.99 27.49
N THR A 43 10.32 12.22 27.38
CA THR A 43 10.36 12.99 26.14
C THR A 43 11.23 12.31 25.08
N LEU A 44 12.33 11.66 25.50
CA LEU A 44 13.19 10.87 24.62
C LEU A 44 12.46 9.65 24.04
N ILE A 45 11.73 8.89 24.86
CA ILE A 45 10.91 7.76 24.38
C ILE A 45 9.84 8.26 23.41
N PHE A 46 9.19 9.37 23.74
CA PHE A 46 8.14 9.95 22.89
C PHE A 46 8.69 10.42 21.55
N LEU A 47 9.88 11.04 21.54
CA LEU A 47 10.61 11.43 20.32
C LEU A 47 10.83 10.23 19.40
N PHE A 48 11.32 9.11 19.93
CA PHE A 48 11.50 7.88 19.15
C PHE A 48 10.17 7.37 18.57
N GLY A 49 9.09 7.41 19.35
CA GLY A 49 7.75 7.07 18.87
C GLY A 49 7.29 7.97 17.71
N CYS A 50 7.48 9.28 17.82
CA CYS A 50 7.14 10.23 16.75
C CYS A 50 7.98 10.01 15.49
N LEU A 51 9.29 9.79 15.63
CA LEU A 51 10.19 9.48 14.51
C LEU A 51 9.81 8.18 13.82
N PHE A 52 9.51 7.13 14.59
CA PHE A 52 9.06 5.84 14.05
C PHE A 52 7.74 5.98 13.29
N ALA A 53 6.77 6.72 13.86
CA ALA A 53 5.50 6.99 13.20
C ALA A 53 5.71 7.77 11.89
N ALA A 54 6.50 8.85 11.92
CA ALA A 54 6.83 9.65 10.75
C ALA A 54 7.53 8.84 9.66
N ALA A 55 8.49 7.98 10.03
CA ALA A 55 9.17 7.10 9.10
C ALA A 55 8.20 6.07 8.49
N SER A 56 7.32 5.46 9.30
CA SER A 56 6.34 4.49 8.85
C SER A 56 5.33 5.10 7.85
N PHE A 57 4.85 6.32 8.12
CA PHE A 57 3.96 7.03 7.18
C PHE A 57 4.72 7.54 5.95
N GLY A 58 5.97 7.97 6.11
CA GLY A 58 6.84 8.39 5.00
C GLY A 58 7.11 7.26 4.02
N VAL A 59 7.40 6.06 4.53
CA VAL A 59 7.54 4.83 3.74
C VAL A 59 6.27 4.56 2.91
N GLN A 60 5.08 4.70 3.51
CA GLN A 60 3.82 4.52 2.80
C GLN A 60 3.55 5.63 1.77
N LEU A 61 3.98 6.87 2.05
CA LEU A 61 3.89 8.02 1.14
C LEU A 61 4.83 7.92 -0.06
N LEU A 62 5.96 7.21 0.09
CA LEU A 62 6.91 6.96 -0.98
C LEU A 62 6.51 5.74 -1.84
N GLY A 63 5.52 4.96 -1.39
CA GLY A 63 4.97 3.84 -2.14
C GLY A 63 4.22 4.29 -3.39
N ARG A 64 4.55 3.69 -4.53
CA ARG A 64 3.88 3.91 -5.81
C ARG A 64 3.25 2.60 -6.28
N VAL A 65 2.04 2.70 -6.80
CA VAL A 65 1.36 1.60 -7.46
C VAL A 65 1.28 1.94 -8.94
N GLU A 66 2.00 1.19 -9.75
CA GLU A 66 1.93 1.28 -11.20
C GLU A 66 1.11 0.10 -11.70
N VAL A 67 0.06 0.39 -12.46
CA VAL A 67 -0.76 -0.63 -13.12
C VAL A 67 -0.44 -0.59 -14.60
N ASP A 68 -0.03 -1.73 -15.13
CA ASP A 68 0.32 -1.96 -16.53
C ASP A 68 -0.66 -2.97 -17.14
N ALA A 69 -0.67 -3.11 -18.47
CA ALA A 69 -1.55 -4.02 -19.20
C ALA A 69 -1.37 -5.51 -18.82
N THR A 70 -0.23 -5.87 -18.22
CA THR A 70 0.09 -7.26 -17.81
C THR A 70 -0.04 -7.50 -16.30
N GLY A 71 -0.16 -6.47 -15.47
CA GLY A 71 -0.25 -6.65 -14.03
C GLY A 71 -0.04 -5.39 -13.20
N LEU A 72 0.11 -5.60 -11.91
CA LEU A 72 0.32 -4.57 -10.90
C LEU A 72 1.77 -4.60 -10.42
N ARG A 73 2.43 -3.45 -10.44
CA ARG A 73 3.76 -3.24 -9.89
C ARG A 73 3.66 -2.30 -8.70
N LEU A 74 3.92 -2.85 -7.52
CA LEU A 74 4.02 -2.11 -6.28
C LEU A 74 5.50 -1.76 -6.07
N GLU A 75 5.84 -0.48 -6.14
CA GLU A 75 7.16 0.01 -5.78
C GLU A 75 7.09 0.73 -4.44
N THR A 76 7.64 0.11 -3.40
CA THR A 76 7.80 0.76 -2.09
C THR A 76 9.28 0.93 -1.79
N PRO A 77 9.66 1.90 -0.94
CA PRO A 77 11.05 2.01 -0.50
C PRO A 77 11.55 0.77 0.27
N LEU A 78 10.66 -0.10 0.75
CA LEU A 78 11.03 -1.40 1.36
C LEU A 78 11.15 -2.54 0.34
N GLY A 79 10.74 -2.34 -0.91
CA GLY A 79 10.82 -3.36 -1.95
C GLY A 79 9.87 -3.12 -3.11
N ALA A 80 10.28 -3.57 -4.29
CA ALA A 80 9.45 -3.66 -5.47
C ALA A 80 8.83 -5.07 -5.56
N ARG A 81 7.52 -5.15 -5.78
CA ARG A 81 6.81 -6.39 -6.05
C ARG A 81 5.98 -6.24 -7.32
N ARG A 82 6.13 -7.18 -8.24
CA ARG A 82 5.28 -7.30 -9.42
C ARG A 82 4.34 -8.48 -9.22
N VAL A 83 3.05 -8.26 -9.42
CA VAL A 83 1.98 -9.26 -9.36
C VAL A 83 1.26 -9.19 -10.69
N GLU A 84 1.27 -10.27 -11.46
CA GLU A 84 0.56 -10.31 -12.74
C GLU A 84 -0.93 -10.59 -12.53
N PHE A 85 -1.81 -10.10 -13.42
CA PHE A 85 -3.27 -10.28 -13.24
C PHE A 85 -3.69 -11.76 -13.18
N ARG A 86 -2.98 -12.65 -13.89
CA ARG A 86 -3.21 -14.10 -13.82
C ARG A 86 -2.95 -14.72 -12.44
N GLN A 87 -2.20 -14.02 -11.59
CA GLN A 87 -1.91 -14.45 -10.22
C GLN A 87 -2.93 -13.93 -9.22
N LEU A 88 -3.77 -13.00 -9.64
CA LEU A 88 -4.66 -12.25 -8.78
C LEU A 88 -5.88 -13.11 -8.43
N ASP A 89 -6.10 -13.30 -7.14
CA ASP A 89 -7.23 -14.07 -6.62
C ASP A 89 -8.36 -13.12 -6.22
N SER A 90 -8.06 -12.11 -5.39
CA SER A 90 -9.07 -11.15 -4.95
C SER A 90 -8.45 -9.77 -4.69
N ALA A 91 -9.27 -8.73 -4.82
CA ALA A 91 -8.94 -7.37 -4.42
C ALA A 91 -10.05 -6.81 -3.54
N THR A 92 -9.72 -6.53 -2.28
CA THR A 92 -10.67 -6.04 -1.28
C THR A 92 -10.20 -4.73 -0.66
N GLU A 93 -11.15 -3.89 -0.30
CA GLU A 93 -10.86 -2.68 0.46
C GLU A 93 -10.78 -3.02 1.96
N ALA A 94 -9.70 -2.61 2.62
CA ALA A 94 -9.49 -2.76 4.05
C ALA A 94 -9.14 -1.41 4.69
N GLY A 95 -9.29 -1.32 6.01
CA GLY A 95 -8.87 -0.15 6.79
C GLY A 95 -10.00 0.83 7.13
N ARG A 96 -10.05 1.23 8.41
CA ARG A 96 -11.15 2.05 8.97
C ARG A 96 -10.90 3.56 8.86
N LEU A 97 -9.64 3.98 9.00
CA LEU A 97 -9.23 5.39 8.98
C LEU A 97 -8.64 5.79 7.62
N LEU A 98 -7.84 4.90 7.05
CA LEU A 98 -7.29 4.99 5.70
C LEU A 98 -7.76 3.72 4.99
N ARG A 99 -8.56 3.93 3.96
CA ARG A 99 -8.98 2.86 3.05
C ARG A 99 -7.74 2.47 2.25
N VAL A 100 -7.37 1.20 2.29
CA VAL A 100 -6.25 0.60 1.56
C VAL A 100 -6.79 -0.58 0.76
N VAL A 101 -6.16 -0.91 -0.37
CA VAL A 101 -6.58 -2.08 -1.15
C VAL A 101 -5.67 -3.24 -0.76
N VAL A 102 -6.25 -4.36 -0.36
CA VAL A 102 -5.55 -5.61 -0.09
C VAL A 102 -5.81 -6.54 -1.27
N VAL A 103 -4.72 -6.95 -1.92
CA VAL A 103 -4.75 -7.89 -3.04
C VAL A 103 -4.22 -9.23 -2.56
N THR A 104 -5.00 -10.29 -2.77
CA THR A 104 -4.55 -11.66 -2.61
C THR A 104 -4.07 -12.20 -3.95
N TYR A 105 -2.94 -12.90 -3.93
CA TYR A 105 -2.34 -13.47 -5.13
C TYR A 105 -1.65 -14.81 -4.84
N HIS A 106 -1.62 -15.65 -5.86
CA HIS A 106 -0.91 -16.92 -5.87
C HIS A 106 0.52 -16.71 -6.40
N PRO A 107 1.57 -17.03 -5.62
CA PRO A 107 2.94 -16.94 -6.10
C PRO A 107 3.16 -17.92 -7.26
N LEU A 108 4.09 -17.60 -8.15
CA LEU A 108 4.53 -18.52 -9.19
C LEU A 108 5.52 -19.50 -8.58
N LEU A 109 5.32 -20.79 -8.83
CA LEU A 109 6.33 -21.82 -8.59
C LEU A 109 7.48 -21.66 -9.60
N GLU A 110 8.62 -22.30 -9.32
CA GLU A 110 9.80 -22.29 -10.19
C GLU A 110 9.53 -22.84 -11.61
N ASN A 111 8.45 -23.62 -11.77
CA ASN A 111 7.98 -24.15 -13.05
C ASN A 111 7.12 -23.16 -13.85
N GLY A 112 6.91 -21.93 -13.36
CA GLY A 112 6.08 -20.91 -14.00
C GLY A 112 4.57 -21.15 -13.90
N LEU A 113 4.14 -22.15 -13.12
CA LEU A 113 2.73 -22.40 -12.79
C LEU A 113 2.36 -21.66 -11.51
N LEU A 114 1.06 -21.36 -11.37
CA LEU A 114 0.48 -20.76 -10.17
C LEU A 114 0.46 -21.75 -9.03
N ASP A 115 0.92 -21.32 -7.86
CA ASP A 115 0.77 -22.09 -6.61
C ASP A 115 -0.61 -21.83 -6.03
N LEU A 116 -1.56 -22.70 -6.34
CA LEU A 116 -2.94 -22.57 -5.84
C LEU A 116 -3.06 -22.90 -4.34
N ASP A 117 -2.03 -23.52 -3.73
CA ASP A 117 -2.02 -23.88 -2.31
C ASP A 117 -1.43 -22.76 -1.43
N ASP A 118 -0.56 -21.91 -1.96
CA ASP A 118 -0.02 -20.73 -1.26
C ASP A 118 -0.80 -19.45 -1.66
N LEU A 119 -1.59 -18.90 -0.74
CA LEU A 119 -2.27 -17.61 -0.95
C LEU A 119 -1.56 -16.51 -0.18
N ARG A 120 -0.99 -15.54 -0.89
CA ARG A 120 -0.30 -14.40 -0.29
C ARG A 120 -1.13 -13.14 -0.39
N SER A 121 -1.08 -12.31 0.64
CA SER A 121 -1.71 -11.00 0.62
C SER A 121 -0.66 -9.90 0.56
N VAL A 122 -0.96 -8.85 -0.22
CA VAL A 122 -0.20 -7.61 -0.24
C VAL A 122 -1.15 -6.44 -0.04
N THR A 123 -0.80 -5.57 0.91
CA THR A 123 -1.53 -4.32 1.14
C THR A 123 -0.93 -3.25 0.24
N LEU A 124 -1.74 -2.72 -0.66
CA LEU A 124 -1.41 -1.55 -1.48
C LEU A 124 -1.58 -0.29 -0.63
N PRO A 125 -0.69 0.71 -0.79
CA PRO A 125 -0.85 2.00 -0.12
C PRO A 125 -2.17 2.66 -0.57
N ALA A 126 -2.78 3.47 0.30
CA ALA A 126 -3.96 4.24 -0.09
C ALA A 126 -3.58 5.22 -1.20
N VAL A 127 -4.31 5.21 -2.31
CA VAL A 127 -4.11 6.08 -3.47
C VAL A 127 -5.30 7.01 -3.70
N ASN A 128 -5.08 8.18 -4.32
CA ASN A 128 -6.17 9.17 -4.50
C ASN A 128 -7.34 8.64 -5.36
N GLN A 129 -7.07 7.80 -6.36
CA GLN A 129 -8.08 7.18 -7.23
C GLN A 129 -8.32 5.72 -6.84
N GLN A 130 -8.46 5.46 -5.54
CA GLN A 130 -8.60 4.10 -5.01
C GLN A 130 -9.81 3.36 -5.58
N TYR A 131 -10.92 4.06 -5.82
CA TYR A 131 -12.14 3.46 -6.34
C TYR A 131 -11.95 2.93 -7.77
N GLU A 132 -11.31 3.71 -8.66
CA GLU A 132 -10.97 3.27 -10.02
C GLU A 132 -9.99 2.09 -10.02
N LEU A 133 -8.97 2.13 -9.14
CA LEU A 133 -8.02 1.04 -9.01
C LEU A 133 -8.69 -0.25 -8.51
N LEU A 134 -9.60 -0.12 -7.54
CA LEU A 134 -10.35 -1.25 -7.00
C LEU A 134 -11.27 -1.86 -8.07
N GLU A 135 -12.00 -1.03 -8.83
CA GLU A 135 -12.85 -1.52 -9.92
C GLU A 135 -12.04 -2.22 -11.00
N LEU A 136 -10.88 -1.68 -11.40
CA LEU A 136 -10.00 -2.29 -12.40
C LEU A 136 -9.48 -3.65 -11.90
N LEU A 137 -9.04 -3.71 -10.64
CA LEU A 137 -8.58 -4.95 -10.03
C LEU A 137 -9.70 -5.98 -9.86
N GLN A 138 -10.92 -5.55 -9.51
CA GLN A 138 -12.08 -6.44 -9.39
C GLN A 138 -12.58 -6.95 -10.74
N GLN A 139 -12.40 -6.18 -11.82
CA GLN A 139 -12.68 -6.64 -13.18
C GLN A 139 -11.71 -7.73 -13.65
N HIS A 140 -10.46 -7.70 -13.16
CA HIS A 140 -9.42 -8.66 -13.52
C HIS A 140 -9.28 -9.83 -12.53
N ALA A 141 -9.74 -9.66 -11.29
CA ALA A 141 -9.83 -10.72 -10.31
C ALA A 141 -10.96 -11.69 -10.71
N PRO A 142 -10.79 -13.01 -10.51
CA PRO A 142 -11.93 -13.91 -10.53
C PRO A 142 -12.95 -13.42 -9.49
N GLN A 143 -14.20 -13.19 -9.91
CA GLN A 143 -15.24 -12.65 -9.04
C GLN A 143 -15.31 -13.48 -7.75
N PRO A 144 -15.22 -12.86 -6.56
CA PRO A 144 -15.42 -13.60 -5.33
C PRO A 144 -16.82 -14.20 -5.39
N ALA A 145 -16.91 -15.52 -5.29
CA ALA A 145 -18.17 -16.22 -5.16
C ALA A 145 -18.95 -15.54 -4.02
N GLN A 146 -20.03 -14.88 -4.42
CA GLN A 146 -20.91 -14.12 -3.56
C GLN A 146 -21.22 -14.95 -2.31
N PRO A 147 -20.94 -14.47 -1.08
CA PRO A 147 -21.26 -15.25 0.10
C PRO A 147 -22.78 -15.40 0.10
N LEU A 148 -23.24 -16.63 -0.08
CA LEU A 148 -24.64 -17.02 0.09
C LEU A 148 -25.09 -16.48 1.46
N SER A 149 -25.85 -15.39 1.41
CA SER A 149 -26.63 -14.89 2.54
C SER A 149 -27.42 -16.06 3.09
N ARG A 150 -26.97 -16.62 4.22
CA ARG A 150 -27.81 -17.53 5.00
C ARG A 150 -28.72 -16.67 5.85
N GLU A 151 -29.99 -16.81 5.52
CA GLU A 151 -31.20 -16.34 6.17
C GLU A 151 -31.25 -16.66 7.67
#